data_AF-A0A1U8BHR0-F1
#
_entry.id   AF-A0A1U8BHR0-F1
#
_cell.length_a   1.000
_cell.length_b   1.000
_cell.length_c   1.000
_cell.angle_alpha   90.00
_cell.angle_beta   90.00
_cell.angle_gamma   90.00
#
_symmetry.space_group_name_H-M   'P 1'
#
loop_
_entity.id
_entity.type
_entity.pdbx_description
1 polymer ?
#
loop_
_entity_poly.entity_id
_entity_poly.type
_entity_poly.pdbx_seq_one_letter_code
_entity_poly.pdbx_strand_id
1 'polypeptide(L)'
;MPMSWFLLSLALGRSPVVVSLERLVEPQDTARCSVGLSCHLWDGDVLCLPGSLESAPGPVLVPTSLQTELVLRCPQETDCALCVRVVVHLAVHGGWEEPEEGERSDSELQEARNASLLAQVVLSFQAYPTTRCALLEVQVPAVLVQPGQSVGSAVFDCFEAGLGAQVRIWSYTQPRYQKELNLTQQLPDCRGLEVRDSIQSCWGRG
;
A
#
# COMPACT_ATOMS: atom_id res chain seq x y z
N MET A 1 16.24 -45.01 52.95
CA MET A 1 15.33 -44.95 51.78
C MET A 1 15.23 -43.49 51.34
N PRO A 2 15.80 -43.08 50.20
CA PRO A 2 15.73 -41.70 49.74
C PRO A 2 14.52 -41.52 48.81
N MET A 3 13.66 -40.53 49.07
CA MET A 3 12.59 -40.13 48.15
C MET A 3 13.15 -39.12 47.14
N SER A 4 13.13 -39.53 45.87
CA SER A 4 13.51 -38.76 44.70
C SER A 4 12.40 -37.75 44.37
N TRP A 5 12.60 -36.48 44.69
CA TRP A 5 11.70 -35.38 44.31
C TRP A 5 12.05 -34.93 42.89
N PHE A 6 11.42 -35.55 41.89
CA PHE A 6 11.54 -35.16 40.49
C PHE A 6 10.88 -33.79 40.26
N LEU A 7 11.72 -32.82 39.89
CA LEU A 7 11.53 -31.80 38.86
C LEU A 7 10.07 -31.45 38.49
N LEU A 8 9.55 -30.39 39.10
CA LEU A 8 8.44 -29.61 38.54
C LEU A 8 8.97 -28.84 37.33
N SER A 9 8.70 -29.39 36.15
CA SER A 9 8.96 -28.76 34.86
C SER A 9 8.29 -27.40 34.77
N LEU A 10 9.10 -26.35 34.67
CA LEU A 10 8.69 -25.01 34.23
C LEU A 10 8.23 -25.09 32.76
N ALA A 11 6.96 -25.42 32.54
CA ALA A 11 6.29 -25.13 31.28
C ALA A 11 5.95 -23.64 31.24
N LEU A 12 6.97 -22.78 31.09
CA LEU A 12 6.79 -21.44 30.55
C LEU A 12 6.43 -21.60 29.08
N GLY A 13 5.15 -21.88 28.83
CA GLY A 13 4.58 -21.77 27.50
C GLY A 13 4.87 -20.36 27.00
N ARG A 14 5.59 -20.26 25.87
CA ARG A 14 5.66 -19.03 25.09
C ARG A 14 4.22 -18.60 24.85
N SER A 15 3.78 -17.55 25.52
CA SER A 15 2.54 -16.87 25.16
C SER A 15 2.62 -16.60 23.65
N PRO A 16 1.61 -16.99 22.85
CA PRO A 16 1.57 -16.54 21.47
C PRO A 16 1.61 -15.02 21.53
N VAL A 17 2.62 -14.43 20.90
CA VAL A 17 2.70 -12.97 20.75
C VAL A 17 1.45 -12.59 19.96
N VAL A 18 0.44 -12.08 20.67
CA VAL A 18 -0.77 -11.53 20.05
C VAL A 18 -0.32 -10.24 19.40
N VAL A 19 -0.12 -10.27 18.09
CA VAL A 19 0.24 -9.08 17.31
C VAL A 19 -1.04 -8.25 17.20
N SER A 20 -1.23 -7.29 18.10
CA SER A 20 -2.38 -6.39 18.04
C SER A 20 -2.34 -5.58 16.76
N LEU A 21 -3.44 -5.58 16.00
CA LEU A 21 -3.57 -4.76 14.79
C LEU A 21 -3.50 -3.27 15.15
N GLU A 22 -2.80 -2.49 14.32
CA GLU A 22 -2.76 -1.03 14.45
C GLU A 22 -4.18 -0.46 14.34
N ARG A 23 -4.50 0.54 15.18
CA ARG A 23 -5.78 1.23 15.18
C ARG A 23 -5.63 2.62 14.57
N LEU A 24 -6.35 2.86 13.48
CA LEU A 24 -6.51 4.17 12.86
C LEU A 24 -7.68 4.90 13.53
N VAL A 25 -7.39 6.10 14.04
CA VAL A 25 -8.38 6.97 14.70
C VAL A 25 -9.04 7.89 13.67
N GLU A 26 -8.33 8.21 12.57
CA GLU A 26 -8.89 9.04 11.51
C GLU A 26 -10.05 8.33 10.81
N PRO A 27 -11.22 8.98 10.70
CA PRO A 27 -12.38 8.41 10.02
C PRO A 27 -12.26 8.48 8.49
N GLN A 28 -11.31 9.26 7.97
CA GLN A 28 -11.15 9.52 6.53
C GLN A 28 -9.98 8.72 5.96
N ASP A 29 -10.05 8.51 4.64
CA ASP A 29 -8.94 7.96 3.89
C ASP A 29 -7.74 8.92 3.90
N THR A 30 -6.53 8.39 4.10
CA THR A 30 -5.30 9.19 4.09
C THR A 30 -4.21 8.52 3.25
N ALA A 31 -3.30 9.34 2.73
CA ALA A 31 -2.11 8.87 2.05
C ALA A 31 -0.86 9.37 2.76
N ARG A 32 0.16 8.51 2.86
CA ARG A 32 1.47 8.81 3.44
C ARG A 32 2.55 8.32 2.50
N CYS A 33 3.70 8.97 2.48
CA CYS A 33 4.81 8.53 1.65
C CYS A 33 6.11 8.47 2.40
N SER A 34 7.04 7.67 1.87
CA SER A 34 8.39 7.58 2.38
C SER A 34 9.08 8.93 2.39
N VAL A 35 10.05 9.09 3.29
CA VAL A 35 10.81 10.33 3.48
C VAL A 35 11.37 10.83 2.15
N GLY A 36 11.15 12.12 1.87
CA GLY A 36 11.62 12.78 0.66
C GLY A 36 10.60 12.81 -0.49
N LEU A 37 9.53 12.02 -0.41
CA LEU A 37 8.40 12.08 -1.35
C LEU A 37 7.29 12.96 -0.79
N SER A 38 6.48 13.55 -1.68
CA SER A 38 5.22 14.19 -1.31
C SER A 38 4.06 13.50 -2.00
N CYS A 39 2.97 13.32 -1.25
CA CYS A 39 1.81 12.59 -1.73
C CYS A 39 0.52 13.29 -1.38
N HIS A 40 -0.39 13.30 -2.34
CA HIS A 40 -1.72 13.87 -2.22
C HIS A 40 -2.76 12.81 -2.57
N LEU A 41 -3.71 12.59 -1.68
CA LEU A 41 -4.88 11.75 -1.96
C LEU A 41 -5.94 12.64 -2.60
N TRP A 42 -6.40 12.28 -3.78
CA TRP A 42 -7.52 12.96 -4.43
C TRP A 42 -8.82 12.62 -3.69
N ASP A 43 -9.66 13.63 -3.50
CA ASP A 43 -10.93 13.48 -2.79
C ASP A 43 -11.94 12.69 -3.63
N GLY A 44 -12.61 11.73 -2.99
CA GLY A 44 -13.60 10.85 -3.60
C GLY A 44 -13.04 9.66 -4.40
N ASP A 45 -13.91 8.68 -4.63
CA ASP A 45 -13.58 7.51 -5.44
C ASP A 45 -13.47 7.89 -6.92
N VAL A 46 -12.35 7.53 -7.55
CA VAL A 46 -12.16 7.68 -8.99
C VAL A 46 -12.69 6.46 -9.75
N LEU A 47 -12.82 6.57 -11.06
CA LEU A 47 -13.17 5.42 -11.90
C LEU A 47 -12.00 4.44 -12.00
N CYS A 48 -12.29 3.16 -11.78
CA CYS A 48 -11.33 2.06 -11.90
C CYS A 48 -11.01 1.71 -13.36
N LEU A 49 -10.41 2.63 -14.11
CA LEU A 49 -10.10 2.46 -15.53
C LEU A 49 -8.58 2.40 -15.76
N PRO A 50 -8.00 1.20 -15.93
CA PRO A 50 -6.57 1.05 -16.19
C PRO A 50 -6.09 1.62 -17.53
N GLY A 51 -6.99 1.77 -18.50
CA GLY A 51 -6.64 2.17 -19.86
C GLY A 51 -5.74 1.16 -20.59
N SER A 52 -5.22 1.57 -21.74
CA SER A 52 -4.22 0.82 -22.51
C SER A 52 -2.79 1.08 -21.99
N LEU A 53 -1.87 0.19 -22.35
CA LEU A 53 -0.44 0.46 -22.17
C LEU A 53 0.01 1.55 -23.13
N GLU A 54 0.78 2.50 -22.62
CA GLU A 54 1.40 3.58 -23.40
C GLU A 54 2.92 3.53 -23.29
N SER A 55 3.62 3.96 -24.35
CA SER A 55 5.07 4.12 -24.31
C SER A 55 5.43 5.34 -23.49
N ALA A 56 6.39 5.20 -22.57
CA ALA A 56 6.86 6.32 -21.77
C ALA A 56 7.66 7.31 -22.66
N PRO A 57 7.36 8.62 -22.62
CA PRO A 57 8.09 9.63 -23.41
C PRO A 57 9.46 10.01 -22.80
N GLY A 58 9.85 9.35 -21.71
CA GLY A 58 11.03 9.62 -20.91
C GLY A 58 10.93 8.88 -19.57
N PRO A 59 11.68 9.30 -18.54
CA PRO A 59 11.57 8.70 -17.22
C PRO A 59 10.21 8.95 -16.59
N VAL A 60 9.58 7.87 -16.14
CA VAL A 60 8.27 7.87 -15.49
C VAL A 60 8.34 7.08 -14.19
N LEU A 61 7.47 7.39 -13.23
CA LEU A 61 7.34 6.57 -12.04
C LEU A 61 6.38 5.42 -12.31
N VAL A 62 6.73 4.24 -11.80
CA VAL A 62 5.89 3.05 -11.95
C VAL A 62 5.82 2.24 -10.65
N PRO A 63 4.68 1.57 -10.36
CA PRO A 63 4.56 0.63 -9.25
C PRO A 63 5.44 -0.60 -9.47
N THR A 64 6.27 -0.99 -8.50
CA THR A 64 7.15 -2.16 -8.60
C THR A 64 6.75 -3.30 -7.68
N SER A 65 6.14 -2.99 -6.54
CA SER A 65 5.64 -3.97 -5.59
C SER A 65 4.39 -3.45 -4.89
N LEU A 66 3.48 -4.37 -4.59
CA LEU A 66 2.23 -4.13 -3.89
C LEU A 66 2.20 -5.00 -2.64
N GLN A 67 2.09 -4.37 -1.48
CA GLN A 67 2.01 -5.02 -0.18
C GLN A 67 0.77 -4.52 0.56
N THR A 68 0.34 -5.31 1.53
CA THR A 68 -0.87 -5.04 2.32
C THR A 68 -0.65 -5.33 3.78
N GLU A 69 -1.18 -4.47 4.63
CA GLU A 69 -1.21 -4.65 6.08
C GLU A 69 -2.66 -4.62 6.56
N LEU A 70 -2.97 -5.44 7.56
CA LEU A 70 -4.27 -5.38 8.21
C LEU A 70 -4.21 -4.37 9.34
N VAL A 71 -5.18 -3.45 9.35
CA VAL A 71 -5.36 -2.44 10.39
C VAL A 71 -6.83 -2.40 10.78
N LEU A 72 -7.13 -1.75 11.90
CA LEU A 72 -8.49 -1.49 12.34
C LEU A 72 -8.77 0.00 12.18
N ARG A 73 -9.87 0.34 11.51
CA ARG A 73 -10.38 1.72 11.51
C ARG A 73 -11.46 1.83 12.56
N CYS A 74 -11.24 2.65 13.58
CA CYS A 74 -12.11 2.74 14.74
C CYS A 74 -12.58 4.20 14.93
N PRO A 75 -13.69 4.61 14.28
CA PRO A 75 -14.30 5.92 14.55
C PRO A 75 -14.68 6.10 16.03
N GLN A 76 -14.96 5.00 16.72
CA GLN A 76 -15.23 4.93 18.15
C GLN A 76 -14.48 3.73 18.76
N GLU A 77 -14.27 3.72 20.08
CA GLU A 77 -13.43 2.73 20.78
C GLU A 77 -13.84 1.27 20.54
N THR A 78 -15.13 1.01 20.33
CA THR A 78 -15.69 -0.33 20.18
C THR A 78 -16.28 -0.62 18.79
N ASP A 79 -16.37 0.38 17.92
CA ASP A 79 -16.94 0.24 16.58
C ASP A 79 -15.82 0.30 15.55
N CYS A 80 -15.03 -0.78 15.49
CA CYS A 80 -13.92 -0.90 14.56
C CYS A 80 -14.33 -1.72 13.33
N ALA A 81 -13.88 -1.28 12.16
CA ALA A 81 -13.93 -2.05 10.93
C ALA A 81 -12.55 -2.64 10.60
N LEU A 82 -12.53 -3.83 10.02
CA LEU A 82 -11.32 -4.39 9.45
C LEU A 82 -10.98 -3.64 8.16
N CYS A 83 -9.73 -3.20 8.05
CA CYS A 83 -9.29 -2.35 6.96
C CYS A 83 -7.96 -2.84 6.38
N VAL A 84 -7.79 -2.67 5.07
CA VAL A 84 -6.59 -3.08 4.35
C VAL A 84 -5.79 -1.83 4.00
N ARG A 85 -4.68 -1.63 4.71
CA ARG A 85 -3.65 -0.64 4.35
C ARG A 85 -2.90 -1.18 3.13
N VAL A 86 -2.70 -0.33 2.13
CA VAL A 86 -2.02 -0.70 0.89
C VAL A 86 -0.71 0.06 0.80
N VAL A 87 0.39 -0.64 0.57
CA VAL A 87 1.73 -0.07 0.37
C VAL A 87 2.17 -0.36 -1.06
N VAL A 88 2.44 0.70 -1.82
CA VAL A 88 2.95 0.61 -3.19
C VAL A 88 4.37 1.13 -3.23
N HIS A 89 5.30 0.27 -3.62
CA HIS A 89 6.66 0.68 -3.90
C HIS A 89 6.79 1.22 -5.31
N LEU A 90 7.55 2.30 -5.47
CA LEU A 90 7.71 3.01 -6.74
C LEU A 90 9.18 2.97 -7.17
N ALA A 91 9.40 2.97 -8.47
CA ALA A 91 10.71 3.15 -9.09
C ALA A 91 10.61 4.02 -10.34
N VAL A 92 11.74 4.59 -10.74
CA VAL A 92 11.86 5.27 -12.03
C VAL A 92 12.05 4.23 -13.13
N HIS A 93 11.16 4.23 -14.10
CA HIS A 93 11.25 3.40 -15.32
C HIS A 93 11.44 4.29 -16.54
N GLY A 94 12.09 3.74 -17.57
CA GLY A 94 12.51 4.50 -18.74
C GLY A 94 13.82 5.24 -18.50
N GLY A 95 14.57 5.42 -19.59
CA GLY A 95 15.77 6.25 -19.61
C GLY A 95 15.44 7.63 -20.18
N TRP A 96 16.35 8.57 -19.95
CA TRP A 96 16.44 9.72 -20.86
C TRP A 96 16.97 9.16 -22.18
N GLU A 97 16.29 9.38 -23.30
CA GLU A 97 16.93 9.18 -24.60
C GLU A 97 18.18 10.06 -24.62
N GLU A 98 19.35 9.42 -24.74
CA GLU A 98 20.57 10.14 -25.08
C GLU A 98 20.31 10.73 -26.47
N PRO A 99 20.43 12.05 -26.64
CA PRO A 99 20.25 12.65 -27.95
C PRO A 99 21.26 12.01 -28.90
N GLU A 100 20.82 11.70 -30.11
CA GLU A 100 21.75 11.46 -31.21
C GLU A 100 22.70 12.65 -31.26
N GLU A 101 24.02 12.39 -31.36
CA GLU A 101 25.07 13.41 -31.31
C GLU A 101 24.74 14.57 -32.26
N GLY A 102 24.24 15.69 -31.72
CA GLY A 102 24.06 16.89 -32.56
C GLY A 102 23.05 17.97 -32.13
N GLU A 103 22.01 17.72 -31.33
CA GLU A 103 20.87 18.68 -31.30
C GLU A 103 20.33 19.15 -29.94
N ARG A 104 20.94 18.81 -28.81
CA ARG A 104 20.57 19.41 -27.51
C ARG A 104 21.76 20.02 -26.80
N SER A 105 21.59 21.25 -26.29
CA SER A 105 22.61 21.87 -25.46
C SER A 105 22.76 21.08 -24.15
N ASP A 106 24.00 20.96 -23.64
CA ASP A 106 24.28 20.31 -22.35
C ASP A 106 23.43 20.89 -21.20
N SER A 107 22.99 22.14 -21.33
CA SER A 107 22.13 22.83 -20.36
C SER A 107 20.68 22.30 -20.34
N GLU A 108 20.07 22.05 -21.50
CA GLU A 108 18.70 21.52 -21.59
C GLU A 108 18.62 20.05 -21.14
N LEU A 109 19.68 19.28 -21.39
CA LEU A 109 19.81 17.91 -20.89
C LEU A 109 19.96 17.87 -19.36
N GLN A 110 20.71 18.83 -18.81
CA GLN A 110 20.87 18.97 -17.37
C GLN A 110 19.57 19.43 -16.69
N GLU A 111 18.81 20.34 -17.30
CA GLU A 111 17.50 20.77 -16.80
C GLU A 111 16.47 19.64 -16.81
N ALA A 112 16.41 18.83 -17.88
CA ALA A 112 15.53 17.67 -17.93
C ALA A 112 15.88 16.65 -16.82
N ARG A 113 17.18 16.37 -16.61
CA ARG A 113 17.66 15.50 -15.52
C ARG A 113 17.40 16.06 -14.13
N ASN A 114 17.19 17.37 -14.00
CA ASN A 114 16.92 18.05 -12.74
C ASN A 114 15.42 18.30 -12.49
N ALA A 115 14.52 17.68 -13.28
CA ALA A 115 13.09 17.80 -13.07
C ALA A 115 12.59 16.81 -12.00
N SER A 116 11.66 17.27 -11.15
CA SER A 116 10.87 16.37 -10.30
C SER A 116 9.94 15.52 -11.17
N LEU A 117 9.74 14.26 -10.80
CA LEU A 117 8.73 13.42 -11.44
C LEU A 117 7.42 13.47 -10.66
N LEU A 118 6.32 13.49 -11.39
CA LEU A 118 4.96 13.39 -10.86
C LEU A 118 4.31 12.14 -11.42
N ALA A 119 3.58 11.39 -10.60
CA ALA A 119 2.77 10.29 -11.08
C ALA A 119 1.44 10.18 -10.33
N GLN A 120 0.42 9.83 -11.08
CA GLN A 120 -0.90 9.49 -10.59
C GLN A 120 -0.97 7.96 -10.45
N VAL A 121 -0.98 7.47 -9.22
CA VAL A 121 -1.04 6.05 -8.86
C VAL A 121 -2.46 5.71 -8.44
N VAL A 122 -3.10 4.84 -9.20
CA VAL A 122 -4.45 4.34 -8.90
C VAL A 122 -4.34 3.05 -8.11
N LEU A 123 -5.13 2.96 -7.05
CA LEU A 123 -5.39 1.74 -6.28
C LEU A 123 -6.81 1.28 -6.55
N SER A 124 -6.97 0.10 -7.12
CA SER A 124 -8.27 -0.53 -7.31
C SER A 124 -8.48 -1.62 -6.29
N PHE A 125 -9.58 -1.54 -5.55
CA PHE A 125 -9.95 -2.49 -4.50
C PHE A 125 -11.27 -3.15 -4.85
N GLN A 126 -11.29 -4.48 -4.78
CA GLN A 126 -12.49 -5.29 -5.01
C GLN A 126 -12.69 -6.28 -3.87
N ALA A 127 -13.84 -6.18 -3.22
CA ALA A 127 -14.33 -7.12 -2.21
C ALA A 127 -15.82 -7.33 -2.44
N TYR A 128 -16.21 -8.46 -3.03
CA TYR A 128 -17.59 -8.66 -3.50
C TYR A 128 -18.63 -8.37 -2.40
N PRO A 129 -19.65 -7.54 -2.67
CA PRO A 129 -20.02 -6.92 -3.97
C PRO A 129 -19.43 -5.53 -4.24
N THR A 130 -18.56 -5.03 -3.36
CA THR A 130 -18.00 -3.68 -3.41
C THR A 130 -16.76 -3.58 -4.29
N THR A 131 -16.65 -2.46 -5.01
CA THR A 131 -15.45 -2.05 -5.76
C THR A 131 -15.23 -0.56 -5.50
N ARG A 132 -14.00 -0.17 -5.14
CA ARG A 132 -13.61 1.22 -4.90
C ARG A 132 -12.24 1.51 -5.54
N CYS A 133 -11.99 2.76 -5.90
CA CYS A 133 -10.70 3.18 -6.40
C CYS A 133 -10.23 4.49 -5.78
N ALA A 134 -8.99 4.50 -5.30
CA ALA A 134 -8.32 5.68 -4.78
C ALA A 134 -7.23 6.15 -5.75
N LEU A 135 -7.05 7.46 -5.86
CA LEU A 135 -6.00 8.07 -6.68
C LEU A 135 -5.02 8.84 -5.80
N LEU A 136 -3.76 8.41 -5.83
CA LEU A 136 -2.65 9.07 -5.13
C LEU A 136 -1.79 9.80 -6.16
N GLU A 137 -1.61 11.09 -5.98
CA GLU A 137 -0.60 11.85 -6.72
C GLU A 137 0.71 11.85 -5.92
N VAL A 138 1.78 11.33 -6.52
CA VAL A 138 3.09 11.19 -5.90
C VAL A 138 4.09 12.05 -6.66
N GLN A 139 4.77 12.93 -5.94
CA GLN A 139 5.85 13.73 -6.48
C GLN A 139 7.19 13.28 -5.87
N VAL A 140 8.15 13.04 -6.75
CA VAL A 140 9.52 12.64 -6.43
C VAL A 140 10.46 13.79 -6.80
N PRO A 141 11.24 14.32 -5.84
CA PRO A 141 12.18 15.39 -6.12
C PRO A 141 13.31 14.89 -7.02
N ALA A 142 13.84 15.78 -7.86
CA ALA A 142 14.85 15.47 -8.87
C ALA A 142 16.08 14.70 -8.32
N VAL A 143 16.49 15.01 -7.08
CA VAL A 143 17.63 14.36 -6.41
C VAL A 143 17.46 12.85 -6.21
N LEU A 144 16.22 12.34 -6.23
CA LEU A 144 15.91 10.92 -6.12
C LEU A 144 15.61 10.27 -7.48
N VAL A 145 15.57 11.04 -8.56
CA VAL A 145 15.21 10.55 -9.90
C VAL A 145 16.44 9.92 -10.55
N GLN A 146 16.65 8.63 -10.29
CA GLN A 146 17.67 7.82 -10.95
C GLN A 146 16.99 6.65 -11.68
N PRO A 147 17.21 6.49 -13.01
CA PRO A 147 16.60 5.40 -13.77
C PRO A 147 16.87 4.02 -13.16
N GLY A 148 15.83 3.19 -13.05
CA GLY A 148 15.92 1.84 -12.50
C GLY A 148 16.00 1.76 -10.98
N GLN A 149 16.05 2.90 -10.28
CA GLN A 149 16.16 2.94 -8.83
C GLN A 149 14.78 3.08 -8.17
N SER A 150 14.61 2.41 -7.03
CA SER A 150 13.45 2.63 -6.18
C SER A 150 13.52 4.01 -5.55
N VAL A 151 12.37 4.71 -5.56
CA VAL A 151 12.22 6.06 -4.99
C VAL A 151 11.55 6.02 -3.62
N GLY A 152 11.12 4.84 -3.16
CA GLY A 152 10.41 4.63 -1.91
C GLY A 152 8.99 4.09 -2.11
N SER A 153 8.06 4.49 -1.25
CA SER A 153 6.69 3.96 -1.24
C SER A 153 5.63 5.00 -0.93
N ALA A 154 4.42 4.72 -1.42
CA ALA A 154 3.18 5.38 -1.05
C ALA A 154 2.28 4.41 -0.30
N VAL A 155 1.66 4.89 0.78
CA VAL A 155 0.81 4.14 1.70
C VAL A 155 -0.58 4.75 1.66
N PHE A 156 -1.61 3.92 1.49
CA PHE A 156 -3.01 4.31 1.55
C PHE A 156 -3.68 3.66 2.77
N ASP A 157 -4.27 4.51 3.62
CA ASP A 157 -4.96 4.15 4.85
C ASP A 157 -6.44 4.52 4.73
N CYS A 158 -7.35 3.62 4.38
CA CYS A 158 -7.23 2.20 4.04
C CYS A 158 -8.55 1.77 3.36
N PHE A 159 -8.61 0.58 2.76
CA PHE A 159 -9.88 0.04 2.24
C PHE A 159 -10.59 -0.81 3.29
N GLU A 160 -11.76 -0.36 3.75
CA GLU A 160 -12.62 -1.14 4.66
C GLU A 160 -13.18 -2.37 3.94
N ALA A 161 -13.21 -3.49 4.65
CA ALA A 161 -13.71 -4.73 4.09
C ALA A 161 -14.32 -5.65 5.16
N GLY A 162 -15.27 -6.47 4.69
CA GLY A 162 -15.95 -7.43 5.55
C GLY A 162 -15.02 -8.52 6.09
N LEU A 163 -15.34 -9.00 7.28
CA LEU A 163 -14.68 -10.16 7.90
C LEU A 163 -14.85 -11.40 7.03
N GLY A 164 -13.76 -12.18 6.88
CA GLY A 164 -13.77 -13.37 6.05
C GLY A 164 -13.98 -13.08 4.55
N ALA A 165 -13.87 -11.83 4.09
CA ALA A 165 -13.95 -11.51 2.68
C ALA A 165 -12.66 -11.90 1.94
N GLN A 166 -12.79 -12.33 0.68
CA GLN A 166 -11.66 -12.36 -0.24
C GLN A 166 -11.58 -11.01 -0.95
N VAL A 167 -10.40 -10.38 -0.91
CA VAL A 167 -10.17 -9.07 -1.52
C VAL A 167 -9.14 -9.18 -2.62
N ARG A 168 -9.29 -8.35 -3.65
CA ARG A 168 -8.35 -8.21 -4.76
C ARG A 168 -7.98 -6.75 -4.90
N ILE A 169 -6.68 -6.48 -4.97
CA ILE A 169 -6.14 -5.14 -5.11
C ILE A 169 -5.28 -5.08 -6.36
N TRP A 170 -5.43 -4.00 -7.12
CA TRP A 170 -4.56 -3.67 -8.24
C TRP A 170 -3.92 -2.30 -8.04
N SER A 171 -2.72 -2.12 -8.59
CA SER A 171 -2.05 -0.83 -8.66
C SER A 171 -1.45 -0.59 -10.04
N TYR A 172 -1.64 0.61 -10.55
CA TYR A 172 -1.12 1.08 -11.84
C TYR A 172 -1.02 2.60 -11.84
N THR A 173 -0.30 3.16 -12.80
CA THR A 173 -0.26 4.60 -13.04
C THR A 173 -1.29 5.04 -14.06
N GLN A 174 -1.61 6.32 -14.07
CA GLN A 174 -2.39 6.98 -15.10
C GLN A 174 -1.60 8.17 -15.67
N PRO A 175 -1.13 8.12 -16.94
CA PRO A 175 -1.23 7.03 -17.91
C PRO A 175 -0.50 5.75 -17.47
N ARG A 176 -0.86 4.63 -18.10
CA ARG A 176 -0.35 3.32 -17.72
C ARG A 176 0.81 2.89 -18.61
N TYR A 177 2.02 2.90 -18.05
CA TYR A 177 3.25 2.56 -18.78
C TYR A 177 3.67 1.09 -18.66
N GLN A 178 3.05 0.34 -17.74
CA GLN A 178 3.38 -1.05 -17.47
C GLN A 178 2.15 -1.85 -17.03
N LYS A 179 2.32 -3.17 -16.96
CA LYS A 179 1.27 -4.06 -16.46
C LYS A 179 0.92 -3.74 -15.00
N GLU A 180 -0.35 -3.90 -14.68
CA GLU A 180 -0.91 -3.70 -13.35
C GLU A 180 -0.27 -4.69 -12.37
N LEU A 181 0.10 -4.19 -11.19
CA LEU A 181 0.36 -5.06 -10.05
C LEU A 181 -0.97 -5.58 -9.53
N ASN A 182 -0.97 -6.81 -9.02
CA ASN A 182 -2.14 -7.39 -8.37
C ASN A 182 -1.76 -8.19 -7.13
N LEU A 183 -2.70 -8.22 -6.18
CA LEU A 183 -2.61 -9.03 -4.97
C LEU A 183 -4.02 -9.52 -4.62
N THR A 184 -4.13 -10.78 -4.22
CA THR A 184 -5.38 -11.36 -3.71
C THR A 184 -5.12 -11.93 -2.34
N GLN A 185 -5.96 -11.60 -1.37
CA GLN A 185 -5.83 -12.13 -0.01
C GLN A 185 -7.18 -12.43 0.61
N GLN A 186 -7.17 -13.36 1.56
CA GLN A 186 -8.32 -13.74 2.37
C GLN A 186 -8.21 -13.02 3.72
N LEU A 187 -9.26 -12.28 4.09
CA LEU A 187 -9.28 -11.57 5.36
C LEU A 187 -9.66 -12.50 6.53
N PRO A 188 -9.18 -12.22 7.76
CA PRO A 188 -9.58 -12.94 8.94
C PRO A 188 -11.09 -12.82 9.19
N ASP A 189 -11.66 -13.87 9.76
CA ASP A 189 -13.02 -13.89 10.30
C ASP A 189 -13.00 -13.68 11.83
N CYS A 190 -14.15 -13.77 12.48
CA CYS A 190 -14.27 -13.62 13.94
C CYS A 190 -13.56 -14.72 14.76
N ARG A 191 -12.91 -15.71 14.11
CA ARG A 191 -12.10 -16.71 14.81
C ARG A 191 -10.70 -16.18 15.13
N GLY A 192 -10.25 -15.11 14.46
CA GLY A 192 -9.01 -14.40 14.78
C GLY A 192 -9.13 -13.66 16.11
N LEU A 193 -8.17 -13.84 17.02
CA LEU A 193 -8.21 -13.27 18.37
C LEU A 193 -8.20 -11.74 18.36
N GLU A 194 -7.44 -11.14 17.44
CA GLU A 194 -7.29 -9.67 17.33
C GLU A 194 -8.60 -8.99 16.90
N VAL A 195 -9.33 -9.65 16.01
CA VAL A 195 -10.60 -9.18 15.44
C VAL A 195 -11.73 -9.39 16.45
N ARG A 196 -11.73 -10.50 17.18
CA ARG A 196 -12.78 -10.87 18.12
C ARG A 196 -13.01 -9.80 19.19
N ASP A 197 -11.95 -9.25 19.76
CA ASP A 197 -12.08 -8.32 20.88
C ASP A 197 -12.36 -6.89 20.43
N SER A 198 -11.95 -6.51 19.21
CA SER A 198 -12.05 -5.12 18.73
C SER A 198 -13.28 -4.83 17.88
N ILE A 199 -13.95 -5.85 17.33
CA ILE A 199 -15.09 -5.66 16.41
C ILE A 199 -16.38 -6.19 17.02
N GLN A 200 -17.35 -5.29 17.26
CA GLN A 200 -18.65 -5.61 17.84
C GLN A 200 -19.38 -6.79 17.18
N SER A 201 -19.28 -6.94 15.85
CA SER A 201 -19.91 -8.05 15.14
C SER A 201 -19.43 -9.44 15.56
N CYS A 202 -18.27 -9.53 16.23
CA CYS A 202 -17.68 -10.77 16.69
C CYS A 202 -18.02 -11.15 18.14
N TRP A 203 -18.52 -10.22 18.95
CA TRP A 203 -18.73 -10.43 20.39
C TRP A 203 -19.79 -11.48 20.75
N GLY A 204 -20.66 -11.87 19.80
CA GLY A 204 -21.72 -12.86 20.01
C GLY A 204 -21.62 -14.14 19.16
N ARG A 205 -20.49 -14.39 18.46
CA ARG A 205 -20.34 -15.53 17.53
C ARG A 205 -19.19 -16.48 17.89
N GLY A 206 -18.71 -16.43 19.13
CA GLY A 206 -17.58 -17.22 19.62
C GLY A 206 -17.96 -18.39 20.51
#